data_AF-A0A3D9L3N3-F1
#
_entry.id   AF-A0A3D9L3N3-F1
#
_cell.length_a   1.000
_cell.length_b   1.000
_cell.length_c   1.000
_cell.angle_alpha   90.00
_cell.angle_beta   90.00
_cell.angle_gamma   90.00
#
_symmetry.space_group_name_H-M   'P 1'
#
loop_
_entity.id
_entity.type
_entity.pdbx_description
1 polymer ?
#
loop_
_entity_poly.entity_id
_entity_poly.type
_entity_poly.pdbx_seq_one_letter_code
_entity_poly.pdbx_strand_id
1 'polypeptide(L)'
;MRPLRYLTFALFAFNILFVIDAFQQAVQPVTLTQTAIEPVICLFNSKLYLQEEDYDRSQQELSTAIRKMYLLRDRLNHKSGQELVDEVLPSLVKMRDAYLSRVPDTEMVNDCYVRALLAMAYLQVEHALACVGEENKADELNKSLRKAMYITKKALILSEGTKKDYEIDIYASMYEVLKSKHLSDTYQQKTLTGILHEIRDLEVTFDHAPMQYSLANQDGYEQRNH
;
A
#
# COMPACT_ATOMS: atom_id res chain seq x y z
N MET A 1 -12.83 19.16 53.44
CA MET A 1 -12.98 17.86 52.76
C MET A 1 -13.82 17.87 51.47
N ARG A 2 -14.67 18.88 51.20
CA ARG A 2 -15.43 18.97 49.94
C ARG A 2 -14.61 19.16 48.64
N PRO A 3 -13.51 19.95 48.59
CA PRO A 3 -12.80 20.17 47.33
C PRO A 3 -12.04 18.94 46.83
N LEU A 4 -11.62 18.05 47.73
CA LEU A 4 -10.92 16.82 47.38
C LEU A 4 -11.83 15.85 46.59
N ARG A 5 -13.13 15.81 46.91
CA ARG A 5 -14.11 14.96 46.20
C ARG A 5 -14.40 15.44 44.79
N TYR A 6 -14.45 16.77 44.59
CA TYR A 6 -14.62 17.35 43.25
C TYR A 6 -13.38 17.15 42.39
N LEU A 7 -12.18 17.24 42.97
CA LEU A 7 -10.93 16.97 42.27
C LEU A 7 -10.84 15.50 41.82
N THR A 8 -11.19 14.55 42.69
CA THR A 8 -11.20 13.13 42.34
C THR A 8 -12.26 12.79 41.31
N PHE A 9 -13.43 13.43 41.36
CA PHE A 9 -14.47 13.25 40.36
C PHE A 9 -14.07 13.82 39.00
N ALA A 10 -13.43 15.00 38.98
CA ALA A 10 -12.90 15.60 37.75
C ALA A 10 -11.81 14.74 37.11
N LEU A 11 -10.88 14.20 37.90
CA LEU A 11 -9.82 13.30 37.41
C LEU A 11 -10.39 11.97 36.87
N PHE A 12 -11.43 11.45 37.49
CA PHE A 12 -12.12 10.25 37.03
C PHE A 12 -12.88 10.50 35.72
N ALA A 13 -13.62 11.61 35.62
CA ALA A 13 -14.30 12.00 34.38
C ALA A 13 -13.31 12.26 33.23
N PHE A 14 -12.15 12.88 33.53
CA PHE A 14 -11.11 13.13 32.54
C PHE A 14 -10.48 11.82 32.04
N ASN A 15 -10.23 10.85 32.92
CA ASN A 15 -9.76 9.52 32.52
C ASN A 15 -10.79 8.77 31.67
N ILE A 16 -12.07 8.84 32.02
CA ILE A 16 -13.13 8.21 31.21
C ILE A 16 -13.20 8.86 29.83
N LEU A 17 -13.15 10.19 29.74
CA LEU A 17 -13.12 10.90 28.46
C LEU A 17 -11.90 10.51 27.62
N PHE A 18 -10.72 10.37 28.23
CA PHE A 18 -9.50 9.94 27.54
C PHE A 18 -9.57 8.49 27.07
N VAL A 19 -10.19 7.60 27.86
CA VAL A 19 -10.42 6.20 27.48
C VAL A 19 -11.45 6.11 26.36
N ILE A 20 -12.52 6.90 26.40
CA ILE A 20 -13.53 6.94 25.32
C ILE A 20 -12.92 7.51 24.03
N ASP A 21 -12.13 8.58 24.10
CA ASP A 21 -11.43 9.15 22.94
C ASP A 21 -10.42 8.15 22.36
N ALA A 22 -9.61 7.49 23.21
CA ALA A 22 -8.70 6.43 22.77
C ALA A 22 -9.44 5.21 22.19
N PHE A 23 -10.60 4.85 22.72
CA PHE A 23 -11.43 3.76 22.20
C PHE A 23 -12.11 4.14 20.87
N GLN A 24 -12.58 5.39 20.73
CA GLN A 24 -13.11 5.90 19.47
C GLN A 24 -12.01 6.04 18.40
N GLN A 25 -10.80 6.46 18.78
CA GLN A 25 -9.63 6.50 17.89
C GLN A 25 -9.12 5.09 17.55
N ALA A 26 -9.28 4.09 18.43
CA ALA A 26 -8.94 2.70 18.12
C ALA A 26 -9.90 2.07 17.09
N VAL A 27 -11.16 2.51 17.05
CA VAL A 27 -12.19 2.05 16.10
C VAL A 27 -12.13 2.80 14.77
N GLN A 28 -11.55 4.01 14.74
CA GLN A 28 -11.35 4.71 13.47
C GLN A 28 -10.05 4.23 12.81
N PRO A 29 -10.08 3.82 11.52
CA PRO A 29 -8.86 3.51 10.80
C PRO A 29 -7.95 4.73 10.85
N VAL A 30 -6.70 4.51 11.27
CA VAL A 30 -5.67 5.55 11.32
C VAL A 30 -5.72 6.35 10.02
N THR A 31 -5.74 7.67 10.13
CA THR A 31 -5.68 8.59 9.00
C THR A 31 -4.37 8.39 8.24
N LEU A 32 -4.39 7.42 7.32
CA LEU A 32 -3.31 6.99 6.43
C LEU A 32 -2.91 8.07 5.42
N THR A 33 -3.56 9.23 5.45
CA THR A 33 -3.56 10.20 4.36
C THR A 33 -2.21 10.92 4.21
N GLN A 34 -1.41 11.11 5.25
CA GLN A 34 -0.03 11.64 5.09
C GLN A 34 1.05 10.56 5.20
N THR A 35 0.91 9.61 6.12
CA THR A 35 1.94 8.61 6.40
C THR A 35 2.15 7.60 5.26
N ALA A 36 1.11 7.34 4.43
CA ALA A 36 1.20 6.42 3.30
C ALA A 36 1.84 7.02 2.04
N ILE A 37 1.83 8.35 1.88
CA ILE A 37 2.37 9.01 0.68
C ILE A 37 3.90 8.92 0.64
N GLU A 38 4.51 9.05 1.80
CA GLU A 38 5.96 9.07 1.90
C GLU A 38 6.66 7.79 1.41
N PRO A 39 6.25 6.56 1.80
CA PRO A 39 6.84 5.35 1.22
C PRO A 39 6.61 5.27 -0.29
N VAL A 40 5.46 5.73 -0.80
CA VAL A 40 5.15 5.76 -2.24
C VAL A 40 6.12 6.65 -3.01
N ILE A 41 6.40 7.86 -2.50
CA ILE A 41 7.38 8.78 -3.11
C ILE A 41 8.77 8.13 -3.11
N CYS A 42 9.19 7.56 -1.98
CA CYS A 42 10.49 6.90 -1.86
C CYS A 42 10.62 5.68 -2.80
N LEU A 43 9.59 4.85 -2.95
CA LEU A 43 9.59 3.74 -3.91
C LEU A 43 9.78 4.25 -5.35
N PHE A 44 9.04 5.29 -5.74
CA PHE A 44 9.12 5.84 -7.09
C PHE A 44 10.47 6.53 -7.36
N ASN A 45 10.99 7.29 -6.40
CA ASN A 45 12.32 7.91 -6.50
C ASN A 45 13.42 6.87 -6.56
N SER A 46 13.30 5.78 -5.79
CA SER A 46 14.24 4.67 -5.85
C SER A 46 14.33 4.09 -7.26
N LYS A 47 13.18 3.87 -7.94
CA LYS A 47 13.17 3.42 -9.33
C LYS A 47 13.80 4.43 -10.27
N LEU A 48 13.50 5.72 -10.12
CA LEU A 48 14.06 6.79 -10.95
C LEU A 48 15.59 6.80 -10.86
N TYR A 49 16.14 6.80 -9.64
CA TYR A 49 17.59 6.80 -9.43
C TYR A 49 18.25 5.51 -9.92
N LEU A 50 17.54 4.38 -9.88
CA LEU A 50 18.04 3.14 -10.49
C LEU A 50 18.20 3.30 -12.01
N GLN A 51 17.25 3.94 -12.69
CA GLN A 51 17.30 4.20 -14.13
C GLN A 51 18.41 5.21 -14.50
N GLU A 52 18.75 6.11 -13.59
CA GLU A 52 19.84 7.08 -13.72
C GLU A 52 21.21 6.50 -13.34
N GLU A 53 21.28 5.21 -12.99
CA GLU A 53 22.48 4.52 -12.50
C GLU A 53 23.06 5.11 -11.19
N ASP A 54 22.27 5.91 -10.46
CA ASP A 54 22.58 6.42 -9.12
C ASP A 54 22.15 5.39 -8.06
N TYR A 55 22.90 4.29 -8.00
CA TYR A 55 22.60 3.13 -7.16
C TYR A 55 22.55 3.46 -5.66
N ASP A 56 23.44 4.33 -5.18
CA ASP A 56 23.51 4.71 -3.76
C ASP A 56 22.24 5.45 -3.33
N ARG A 57 21.81 6.44 -4.15
CA ARG A 57 20.60 7.20 -3.89
C ARG A 57 19.34 6.35 -4.07
N SER A 58 19.33 5.47 -5.07
CA SER A 58 18.27 4.49 -5.27
C SER A 58 18.07 3.59 -4.04
N GLN A 59 19.18 3.09 -3.48
CA GLN A 59 19.17 2.24 -2.30
C GLN A 59 18.73 3.01 -1.04
N GLN A 60 19.16 4.27 -0.88
CA GLN A 60 18.75 5.12 0.23
C GLN A 60 17.24 5.35 0.24
N GLU A 61 16.66 5.66 -0.92
CA GLU A 61 15.21 5.83 -1.08
C GLU A 61 14.46 4.52 -0.81
N LEU A 62 14.94 3.38 -1.32
CA LEU A 62 14.32 2.08 -1.06
C LEU A 62 14.35 1.72 0.43
N SER A 63 15.48 1.93 1.09
CA SER A 63 15.62 1.69 2.53
C SER A 63 14.69 2.59 3.34
N THR A 64 14.51 3.83 2.89
CA THR A 64 13.57 4.78 3.50
C THR A 64 12.12 4.32 3.31
N ALA A 65 11.76 3.86 2.12
CA ALA A 65 10.44 3.29 1.84
C ALA A 65 10.13 2.09 2.73
N ILE A 66 11.03 1.09 2.78
CA ILE A 66 10.90 -0.12 3.61
C ILE A 66 10.68 0.27 5.08
N ARG A 67 11.51 1.16 5.63
CA ARG A 67 11.37 1.63 7.01
C ARG A 67 10.00 2.27 7.26
N LYS A 68 9.51 3.11 6.33
CA LYS A 68 8.21 3.76 6.45
C LYS A 68 7.04 2.78 6.33
N MET A 69 7.18 1.73 5.50
CA MET A 69 6.20 0.65 5.40
C MET A 69 6.13 -0.18 6.69
N TYR A 70 7.27 -0.51 7.33
CA TYR A 70 7.26 -1.12 8.67
C TYR A 70 6.55 -0.26 9.71
N LEU A 71 6.87 1.05 9.76
CA LEU A 71 6.21 1.98 10.68
C LEU A 71 4.71 2.09 10.41
N LEU A 72 4.30 1.97 9.15
CA LEU A 72 2.89 1.94 8.80
C LEU A 72 2.23 0.66 9.30
N ARG A 73 2.83 -0.51 9.03
CA ARG A 73 2.34 -1.82 9.49
C ARG A 73 2.10 -1.84 10.99
N ASP A 74 3.04 -1.33 11.77
CA ASP A 74 2.97 -1.27 13.23
C ASP A 74 1.84 -0.35 13.76
N ARG A 75 1.34 0.56 12.91
CA ARG A 75 0.26 1.49 13.23
C ARG A 75 -1.10 1.04 12.71
N LEU A 76 -1.18 -0.01 11.90
CA LEU A 76 -2.46 -0.53 11.42
C LEU A 76 -3.18 -1.27 12.55
N ASN A 77 -4.47 -0.98 12.74
CA ASN A 77 -5.29 -1.62 13.79
C ASN A 77 -5.96 -2.92 13.32
N HIS A 78 -5.91 -3.23 12.03
CA HIS A 78 -6.61 -4.36 11.41
C HIS A 78 -5.62 -5.35 10.78
N LYS A 79 -5.88 -6.65 10.99
CA LYS A 79 -4.99 -7.74 10.60
C LYS A 79 -4.79 -7.84 9.09
N SER A 80 -5.85 -7.61 8.30
CA SER A 80 -5.78 -7.74 6.84
C SER A 80 -4.80 -6.78 6.20
N GLY A 81 -4.72 -5.53 6.67
CA GLY A 81 -3.75 -4.57 6.14
C GLY A 81 -2.32 -4.85 6.61
N GLN A 82 -2.16 -5.39 7.82
CA GLN A 82 -0.85 -5.82 8.31
C GLN A 82 -0.30 -6.99 7.48
N GLU A 83 -1.12 -8.03 7.26
CA GLU A 83 -0.78 -9.20 6.43
C GLU A 83 -0.31 -8.78 5.05
N LEU A 84 -1.04 -7.86 4.42
CA LEU A 84 -0.76 -7.40 3.07
C LEU A 84 0.58 -6.63 2.98
N VAL A 85 0.89 -5.81 3.99
CA VAL A 85 2.21 -5.15 4.08
C VAL A 85 3.33 -6.17 4.38
N ASP A 86 3.07 -7.17 5.22
CA ASP A 86 4.02 -8.22 5.56
C ASP A 86 4.35 -9.15 4.37
N GLU A 87 3.43 -9.34 3.43
CA GLU A 87 3.64 -10.12 2.20
C GLU A 87 4.64 -9.43 1.25
N VAL A 88 4.60 -8.09 1.17
CA VAL A 88 5.42 -7.35 0.20
C VAL A 88 6.81 -6.96 0.75
N LEU A 89 6.90 -6.69 2.05
CA LEU A 89 8.14 -6.24 2.70
C LEU A 89 9.37 -7.15 2.43
N PRO A 90 9.27 -8.49 2.50
CA PRO A 90 10.40 -9.38 2.22
C PRO A 90 10.98 -9.22 0.81
N SER A 91 10.12 -9.02 -0.19
CA SER A 91 10.53 -8.84 -1.58
C SER A 91 11.26 -7.51 -1.79
N LEU A 92 10.80 -6.43 -1.14
CA LEU A 92 11.52 -5.14 -1.15
C LEU A 92 12.88 -5.22 -0.45
N VAL A 93 12.99 -5.98 0.65
CA VAL A 93 14.26 -6.20 1.34
C VAL A 93 15.24 -6.97 0.45
N LYS A 94 14.78 -8.06 -0.20
CA LYS A 94 15.61 -8.80 -1.17
C LYS A 94 16.06 -7.92 -2.32
N MET A 95 15.17 -7.08 -2.85
CA MET A 95 15.49 -6.12 -3.92
C MET A 95 16.57 -5.12 -3.48
N ARG A 96 16.47 -4.58 -2.26
CA ARG A 96 17.49 -3.68 -1.68
C ARG A 96 18.85 -4.37 -1.58
N ASP A 97 18.87 -5.63 -1.18
CA ASP A 97 20.10 -6.40 -1.06
C ASP A 97 20.67 -6.76 -2.45
N ALA A 98 19.81 -6.97 -3.45
CA ALA A 98 20.22 -7.17 -4.85
C ALA A 98 20.85 -5.91 -5.47
N TYR A 99 20.44 -4.69 -5.07
CA TYR A 99 21.09 -3.46 -5.54
C TYR A 99 22.58 -3.41 -5.17
N LEU A 100 22.98 -4.02 -4.06
CA LEU A 100 24.40 -4.13 -3.67
C LEU A 100 25.21 -4.97 -4.66
N SER A 101 24.58 -5.93 -5.34
CA SER A 101 25.21 -6.77 -6.35
C SER A 101 25.27 -6.16 -7.75
N ARG A 102 24.69 -4.96 -7.95
CA ARG A 102 24.72 -4.17 -9.21
C ARG A 102 24.19 -4.89 -10.47
N VAL A 103 23.41 -5.95 -10.32
CA VAL A 103 22.71 -6.62 -11.42
C VAL A 103 21.25 -6.87 -11.04
N PRO A 104 20.42 -5.82 -10.93
CA PRO A 104 19.00 -6.01 -10.63
C PRO A 104 18.25 -6.48 -11.88
N ASP A 105 17.56 -7.61 -11.77
CA ASP A 105 16.55 -8.02 -12.74
C ASP A 105 15.43 -6.97 -12.79
N THR A 106 15.29 -6.30 -13.94
CA THR A 106 14.37 -5.18 -14.10
C THR A 106 12.91 -5.59 -13.97
N GLU A 107 12.57 -6.81 -14.40
CA GLU A 107 11.20 -7.34 -14.31
C GLU A 107 10.85 -7.62 -12.85
N MET A 108 11.74 -8.29 -12.12
CA MET A 108 11.60 -8.52 -10.68
C MET A 108 11.47 -7.21 -9.89
N VAL A 109 12.25 -6.19 -10.26
CA VAL A 109 12.21 -4.86 -9.62
C VAL A 109 10.85 -4.18 -9.84
N ASN A 110 10.36 -4.17 -11.08
CA ASN A 110 9.06 -3.56 -11.40
C ASN A 110 7.92 -4.28 -10.67
N ASP A 111 7.94 -5.61 -10.64
CA ASP A 111 6.92 -6.40 -9.94
C ASP A 111 6.91 -6.10 -8.43
N CYS A 112 8.09 -6.03 -7.79
CA CYS A 112 8.19 -5.67 -6.39
C CYS A 112 7.63 -4.27 -6.09
N TYR A 113 7.92 -3.28 -6.95
CA TYR A 113 7.37 -1.94 -6.81
C TYR A 113 5.85 -1.92 -7.00
N VAL A 114 5.32 -2.62 -8.00
CA VAL A 114 3.88 -2.69 -8.28
C VAL A 114 3.13 -3.30 -7.09
N ARG A 115 3.58 -4.45 -6.57
CA ARG A 115 2.98 -5.07 -5.37
C ARG A 115 2.97 -4.11 -4.19
N ALA A 116 4.09 -3.42 -3.94
CA ALA A 116 4.17 -2.47 -2.83
C ALA A 116 3.22 -1.29 -3.02
N LEU A 117 3.07 -0.78 -4.24
CA LEU A 117 2.15 0.31 -4.53
C LEU A 117 0.69 -0.16 -4.40
N LEU A 118 0.34 -1.34 -4.90
CA LEU A 118 -1.02 -1.89 -4.76
C LEU A 118 -1.37 -2.14 -3.30
N ALA A 119 -0.44 -2.63 -2.48
CA ALA A 119 -0.62 -2.76 -1.05
C ALA A 119 -0.94 -1.43 -0.36
N MET A 120 -0.22 -0.36 -0.75
CA MET A 120 -0.49 0.97 -0.22
C MET A 120 -1.81 1.55 -0.74
N ALA A 121 -2.23 1.19 -1.95
CA ALA A 121 -3.54 1.57 -2.50
C ALA A 121 -4.67 0.86 -1.74
N TYR A 122 -4.53 -0.43 -1.43
CA TYR A 122 -5.47 -1.21 -0.63
C TYR A 122 -5.79 -0.50 0.69
N LEU A 123 -4.77 -0.08 1.44
CA LEU A 123 -4.96 0.62 2.71
C LEU A 123 -5.75 1.93 2.57
N GLN A 124 -5.59 2.65 1.47
CA GLN A 124 -6.39 3.86 1.19
C GLN A 124 -7.83 3.50 0.80
N VAL A 125 -8.05 2.46 0.00
CA VAL A 125 -9.40 2.02 -0.36
C VAL A 125 -10.16 1.54 0.88
N GLU A 126 -9.50 0.81 1.77
CA GLU A 126 -10.08 0.35 3.04
C GLU A 126 -10.44 1.52 3.95
N HIS A 127 -9.57 2.53 4.05
CA HIS A 127 -9.89 3.75 4.77
C HIS A 127 -11.07 4.51 4.14
N ALA A 128 -11.13 4.59 2.81
CA ALA A 128 -12.26 5.19 2.11
C ALA A 128 -13.57 4.44 2.37
N LEU A 129 -13.54 3.10 2.38
CA LEU A 129 -14.69 2.25 2.65
C LEU A 129 -15.25 2.50 4.06
N ALA A 130 -14.37 2.64 5.06
CA ALA A 130 -14.76 2.95 6.44
C ALA A 130 -15.38 4.36 6.63
N CYS A 131 -15.27 5.23 5.62
CA CYS A 131 -15.87 6.57 5.63
C CYS A 131 -17.23 6.61 4.90
N VAL A 132 -17.65 5.54 4.23
CA VAL A 132 -18.94 5.49 3.53
C VAL A 132 -20.09 5.45 4.54
N GLY A 133 -21.12 6.29 4.34
CA GLY A 133 -22.29 6.38 5.21
C GLY A 133 -22.10 7.19 6.50
N GLU A 134 -20.91 7.77 6.70
CA GLU A 134 -20.59 8.61 7.85
C GLU A 134 -20.84 10.09 7.50
N GLU A 135 -21.81 10.74 8.17
CA GLU A 135 -22.33 12.08 7.82
C GLU A 135 -21.27 13.18 7.71
N ASN A 136 -20.11 13.03 8.37
CA ASN A 136 -19.03 14.02 8.39
C ASN A 136 -17.73 13.56 7.71
N LYS A 137 -17.71 12.40 7.04
CA LYS A 137 -16.47 11.83 6.47
C LYS A 137 -16.39 11.80 4.94
N ALA A 138 -17.33 12.47 4.25
CA ALA A 138 -17.32 12.55 2.79
C ALA A 138 -16.02 13.15 2.22
N ASP A 139 -15.44 14.12 2.92
CA ASP A 139 -14.16 14.72 2.53
C ASP A 139 -12.97 13.77 2.77
N GLU A 140 -12.94 13.02 3.86
CA GLU A 140 -11.92 11.99 4.09
C GLU A 140 -12.00 10.87 3.04
N LEU A 141 -13.21 10.39 2.73
CA LEU A 141 -13.46 9.41 1.68
C LEU A 141 -12.86 9.89 0.36
N ASN A 142 -13.21 11.11 -0.07
CA ASN A 142 -12.70 11.69 -1.32
C ASN A 142 -11.18 11.87 -1.30
N LYS A 143 -10.60 12.33 -0.19
CA LYS A 143 -9.16 12.50 -0.04
C LYS A 143 -8.43 11.15 -0.12
N SER A 144 -8.97 10.11 0.48
CA SER A 144 -8.37 8.78 0.48
C SER A 144 -8.47 8.09 -0.88
N LEU A 145 -9.63 8.18 -1.54
CA LEU A 145 -9.79 7.68 -2.91
C LEU A 145 -8.85 8.38 -3.90
N ARG A 146 -8.69 9.71 -3.82
CA ARG A 146 -7.71 10.42 -4.67
C ARG A 146 -6.28 9.91 -4.47
N LYS A 147 -5.94 9.51 -3.25
CA LYS A 147 -4.62 8.94 -2.93
C LYS A 147 -4.48 7.52 -3.46
N ALA A 148 -5.49 6.67 -3.25
CA ALA A 148 -5.54 5.35 -3.84
C ALA A 148 -5.38 5.40 -5.38
N MET A 149 -6.10 6.31 -6.05
CA MET A 149 -5.99 6.55 -7.48
C MET A 149 -4.61 7.04 -7.90
N TYR A 150 -4.01 7.97 -7.15
CA TYR A 150 -2.63 8.43 -7.41
C TYR A 150 -1.63 7.27 -7.34
N ILE A 151 -1.73 6.42 -6.30
CA ILE A 151 -0.85 5.28 -6.10
C ILE A 151 -1.06 4.23 -7.20
N THR A 152 -2.31 3.93 -7.54
CA THR A 152 -2.64 3.00 -8.64
C THR A 152 -2.12 3.51 -9.98
N LYS A 153 -2.21 4.82 -10.24
CA LYS A 153 -1.59 5.43 -11.42
C LYS A 153 -0.06 5.26 -11.43
N LYS A 154 0.60 5.30 -10.28
CA LYS A 154 2.04 5.03 -10.17
C LYS A 154 2.35 3.55 -10.43
N ALA A 155 1.52 2.63 -9.94
CA ALA A 155 1.64 1.20 -10.24
C ALA A 155 1.50 0.94 -11.74
N LEU A 156 0.47 1.51 -12.39
CA LEU A 156 0.22 1.42 -13.85
C LEU A 156 1.40 1.82 -14.73
N ILE A 157 2.20 2.81 -14.30
CA ILE A 157 3.40 3.25 -15.04
C ILE A 157 4.47 2.15 -15.03
N LEU A 158 4.50 1.32 -13.98
CA LEU A 158 5.49 0.28 -13.74
C LEU A 158 5.00 -1.12 -14.15
N SER A 159 3.68 -1.34 -14.23
CA SER A 159 3.09 -2.61 -14.64
C SER A 159 3.36 -2.90 -16.12
N GLU A 160 3.48 -4.19 -16.46
CA GLU A 160 3.67 -4.70 -17.82
C GLU A 160 2.64 -5.82 -18.13
N GLY A 161 2.33 -6.04 -19.41
CA GLY A 161 1.41 -7.10 -19.84
C GLY A 161 -0.05 -6.92 -19.40
N THR A 162 -0.76 -8.04 -19.18
CA THR A 162 -2.18 -8.10 -18.79
C THR A 162 -2.47 -7.53 -17.41
N LYS A 163 -1.44 -7.26 -16.60
CA LYS A 163 -1.58 -6.62 -15.28
C LYS A 163 -2.20 -5.21 -15.43
N LYS A 164 -1.85 -4.50 -16.50
CA LYS A 164 -2.35 -3.16 -16.82
C LYS A 164 -3.88 -3.07 -16.87
N ASP A 165 -4.54 -4.09 -17.40
CA ASP A 165 -6.00 -4.06 -17.55
C ASP A 165 -6.69 -4.07 -16.18
N TYR A 166 -6.19 -4.88 -15.24
CA TYR A 166 -6.71 -4.90 -13.87
C TYR A 166 -6.50 -3.58 -13.14
N GLU A 167 -5.32 -2.96 -13.26
CA GLU A 167 -5.07 -1.68 -12.58
C GLU A 167 -5.85 -0.52 -13.24
N ILE A 168 -6.17 -0.61 -14.54
CA ILE A 168 -7.10 0.31 -15.22
C ILE A 168 -8.51 0.15 -14.64
N ASP A 169 -8.98 -1.09 -14.47
CA ASP A 169 -10.32 -1.38 -13.92
C ASP A 169 -10.45 -0.91 -12.47
N ILE A 170 -9.44 -1.17 -11.64
CA ILE A 170 -9.33 -0.65 -10.27
C ILE A 170 -9.40 0.89 -10.27
N TYR A 171 -8.61 1.55 -11.12
CA TYR A 171 -8.60 3.01 -11.23
C TYR A 171 -9.95 3.56 -11.69
N ALA A 172 -10.58 2.93 -12.69
CA ALA A 172 -11.87 3.34 -13.24
C ALA A 172 -12.98 3.21 -12.18
N SER A 173 -12.99 2.11 -11.43
CA SER A 173 -13.94 1.85 -10.35
C SER A 173 -13.81 2.88 -9.23
N MET A 174 -12.58 3.26 -8.84
CA MET A 174 -12.36 4.34 -7.88
C MET A 174 -12.85 5.70 -8.40
N TYR A 175 -12.61 5.99 -9.68
CA TYR A 175 -13.06 7.23 -10.30
C TYR A 175 -14.59 7.33 -10.35
N GLU A 176 -15.28 6.22 -10.59
CA GLU A 176 -16.74 6.15 -10.58
C GLU A 176 -17.32 6.56 -9.23
N VAL A 177 -16.78 6.01 -8.13
CA VAL A 177 -17.17 6.35 -6.76
C VAL A 177 -16.95 7.84 -6.49
N LEU A 178 -15.81 8.38 -6.93
CA LEU A 178 -15.44 9.77 -6.67
C LEU A 178 -16.26 10.81 -7.47
N LYS A 179 -16.64 10.47 -8.71
CA LYS A 179 -17.35 11.40 -9.60
C LYS A 179 -18.84 11.47 -9.31
N SER A 180 -19.41 10.39 -8.79
CA SER A 180 -20.85 10.19 -8.77
C SER A 180 -21.45 10.65 -7.44
N LYS A 181 -21.87 11.91 -7.41
CA LYS A 181 -22.43 12.60 -6.22
C LYS A 181 -23.73 11.99 -5.64
N HIS A 182 -24.32 11.01 -6.33
CA HIS A 182 -25.63 10.42 -5.98
C HIS A 182 -25.57 8.89 -5.82
N LEU A 183 -24.38 8.29 -5.73
CA LEU A 183 -24.29 6.87 -5.43
C LEU A 183 -24.79 6.60 -4.02
N SER A 184 -25.63 5.58 -3.88
CA SER A 184 -26.01 5.09 -2.56
C SER A 184 -24.81 4.53 -1.83
N ASP A 185 -24.81 4.65 -0.50
CA ASP A 185 -23.76 4.09 0.35
C ASP A 185 -23.54 2.60 0.09
N THR A 186 -24.63 1.85 -0.15
CA THR A 186 -24.56 0.42 -0.49
C THR A 186 -23.80 0.17 -1.80
N TYR A 187 -23.98 1.02 -2.81
CA TYR A 187 -23.25 0.90 -4.07
C TYR A 187 -21.78 1.24 -3.87
N GLN A 188 -21.47 2.34 -3.19
CA GLN A 188 -20.10 2.73 -2.88
C GLN A 188 -19.38 1.63 -2.09
N GLN A 189 -20.00 1.08 -1.05
CA GLN A 189 -19.44 -0.03 -0.27
C GLN A 189 -19.19 -1.26 -1.15
N LYS A 190 -20.14 -1.62 -2.02
CA LYS A 190 -19.98 -2.77 -2.93
C LYS A 190 -18.81 -2.56 -3.88
N THR A 191 -18.70 -1.40 -4.52
CA THR A 191 -17.61 -1.09 -5.46
C THR A 191 -16.25 -1.08 -4.76
N LEU A 192 -16.14 -0.41 -3.61
CA LEU A 192 -14.90 -0.37 -2.84
C LEU A 192 -14.50 -1.75 -2.30
N THR A 193 -15.46 -2.57 -1.87
CA THR A 193 -15.19 -3.96 -1.48
C THR A 193 -14.71 -4.80 -2.67
N GLY A 194 -15.29 -4.59 -3.85
CA GLY A 194 -14.83 -5.22 -5.10
C GLY A 194 -13.38 -4.88 -5.40
N ILE A 195 -13.00 -3.59 -5.32
CA ILE A 195 -11.61 -3.14 -5.51
C ILE A 195 -10.67 -3.81 -4.50
N LEU A 196 -11.05 -3.91 -3.22
CA LEU A 196 -10.22 -4.57 -2.20
C LEU A 196 -10.00 -6.06 -2.54
N HIS A 197 -11.03 -6.74 -3.05
CA HIS A 197 -10.93 -8.12 -3.49
C HIS A 197 -10.01 -8.25 -4.72
N GLU A 198 -10.16 -7.39 -5.71
CA GLU A 198 -9.31 -7.38 -6.91
C GLU A 198 -7.83 -7.15 -6.56
N ILE A 199 -7.52 -6.19 -5.67
CA ILE A 199 -6.14 -5.95 -5.23
C ILE A 199 -5.57 -7.20 -4.52
N ARG A 200 -6.36 -7.85 -3.67
CA ARG A 200 -5.93 -9.06 -2.95
C ARG A 200 -5.75 -10.26 -3.88
N ASP A 201 -6.64 -10.43 -4.86
CA ASP A 201 -6.55 -11.50 -5.85
C ASP A 201 -5.36 -11.31 -6.78
N LEU A 202 -5.02 -10.07 -7.13
CA LEU A 202 -3.82 -9.76 -7.89
C LEU A 202 -2.60 -10.34 -7.16
N GLU A 203 -2.49 -10.15 -5.84
CA GLU A 203 -1.41 -10.70 -5.01
C GLU A 203 -1.40 -12.24 -4.95
N VAL A 204 -2.56 -12.89 -4.79
CA VAL A 204 -2.67 -14.38 -4.78
C VAL A 204 -2.33 -14.99 -6.14
N THR A 205 -2.70 -14.33 -7.24
CA THR A 205 -2.41 -14.80 -8.60
C THR A 205 -0.93 -14.67 -8.94
N PHE A 206 -0.21 -13.75 -8.30
CA PHE A 206 1.23 -13.56 -8.50
C PHE A 206 2.12 -14.63 -7.83
N ASP A 207 1.57 -15.45 -6.92
CA ASP A 207 2.27 -16.59 -6.32
C ASP A 207 2.09 -17.89 -7.13
N HIS A 208 1.22 -17.89 -8.14
CA HIS A 208 0.88 -19.07 -8.96
C HIS A 208 1.47 -19.04 -10.37
N ALA A 209 2.33 -18.07 -10.70
CA ALA A 209 3.23 -18.23 -11.84
C ALA A 209 4.39 -19.14 -11.38
N PRO A 210 4.42 -20.45 -11.74
CA PRO A 210 5.63 -21.22 -11.52
C PRO A 210 6.76 -20.52 -12.26
N MET A 211 7.86 -20.21 -11.56
CA MET A 211 9.16 -20.06 -12.18
C MET A 211 9.53 -21.39 -12.88
N GLN A 212 8.97 -21.60 -14.06
CA GLN A 212 9.48 -22.46 -15.12
C GLN A 212 9.59 -21.46 -16.27
N TYR A 213 10.78 -21.00 -16.65
CA TYR A 213 11.78 -21.63 -17.50
C TYR A 213 13.01 -20.67 -17.47
N SER A 214 14.27 -21.03 -17.67
CA SER A 214 14.90 -22.16 -18.35
C SER A 214 16.37 -22.23 -17.94
N LEU A 215 16.84 -23.36 -17.40
CA LEU A 215 18.26 -23.76 -17.41
C LEU A 215 18.64 -24.27 -18.81
N ALA A 216 18.40 -23.47 -19.85
CA ALA A 216 18.90 -23.75 -21.20
C ALA A 216 19.78 -22.60 -21.65
N ASN A 217 20.95 -22.48 -21.02
CA ASN A 217 22.12 -21.79 -21.56
C ASN A 217 23.41 -22.19 -20.81
N GLN A 218 23.51 -23.43 -20.33
CA GLN A 218 24.77 -23.97 -19.81
C GLN A 218 25.45 -25.02 -20.71
N ASP A 219 24.81 -25.48 -21.79
CA ASP A 219 25.41 -26.47 -22.72
C ASP A 219 25.90 -25.86 -24.06
N GLY A 220 26.16 -24.55 -24.09
CA GLY A 220 26.51 -23.83 -25.33
C GLY A 220 27.99 -23.46 -25.53
N TYR A 221 28.86 -23.64 -24.53
CA TYR A 221 30.24 -23.15 -24.58
C TYR A 221 31.34 -24.22 -24.48
N GLU A 222 31.01 -25.50 -24.65
CA GLU A 222 31.99 -26.60 -24.77
C GLU A 222 31.96 -27.33 -26.12
N GLN A 223 31.67 -26.63 -27.23
CA GLN A 223 31.93 -27.17 -28.59
C GLN A 223 32.42 -26.11 -29.58
N ARG A 224 33.47 -25.37 -29.20
CA ARG A 224 34.43 -24.83 -30.17
C ARG A 224 35.85 -25.09 -29.67
N ASN A 225 36.17 -26.38 -29.55
CA ASN A 225 37.56 -26.81 -29.57
C ASN A 225 37.98 -27.09 -31.01
N HIS A 226 39.28 -26.91 -31.26
CA HIS A 226 40.08 -27.55 -32.31
C HIS A 226 40.05 -26.94 -33.71
#